data_AF-A0A7K3GNW9-F1
#
_entry.id   AF-A0A7K3GNW9-F1
#
_cell.length_a   1.000
_cell.length_b   1.000
_cell.length_c   1.000
_cell.angle_alpha   90.00
_cell.angle_beta   90.00
_cell.angle_gamma   90.00
#
_symmetry.space_group_name_H-M   'P 1'
#
loop_
_entity.id
_entity.type
_entity.pdbx_description
1 polymer ?
#
loop_
_entity_poly.entity_id
_entity_poly.type
_entity_poly.pdbx_seq_one_letter_code
_entity_poly.pdbx_strand_id
1 'polypeptide(L)'
;ALDAARGAGAGHAEFERLWGQAVRRSPHHYGCHVAALEYLAAASPGAHRECLDFAETAAQDAPEDALVRALPLRAAFTCLRATGAGTGTATGAPPRDLRVRLDAAADRAVALSAAHPVADPWAAELRNLLAYVLVRLDRLADAAEQLRLTGPYVTSFPWDRETDDPLGRFLQVRADVRAAVAAAPPTKGSGHPRSGRGGRVGRDDH
;
A
#
# COMPACT_ATOMS: atom_id res chain seq x y z
N ALA A 1 -21.21 2.10 13.44
CA ALA A 1 -21.69 3.49 13.63
C ALA A 1 -21.10 4.43 12.58
N LEU A 2 -19.77 4.56 12.45
CA LEU A 2 -19.14 5.39 11.41
C LEU A 2 -19.44 4.90 9.99
N ASP A 3 -19.33 3.60 9.71
CA ASP A 3 -19.68 3.04 8.39
C ASP A 3 -21.16 3.26 8.03
N ALA A 4 -22.03 3.12 9.03
CA ALA A 4 -23.46 3.37 8.87
C ALA A 4 -23.76 4.86 8.61
N ALA A 5 -23.10 5.77 9.34
CA ALA A 5 -23.23 7.21 9.13
C ALA A 5 -22.71 7.63 7.75
N ARG A 6 -21.57 7.06 7.30
CA ARG A 6 -21.06 7.26 5.93
C ARG A 6 -22.05 6.74 4.90
N GLY A 7 -22.53 5.50 5.06
CA GLY A 7 -23.48 4.87 4.14
C GLY A 7 -24.83 5.58 4.07
N ALA A 8 -25.26 6.22 5.15
CA ALA A 8 -26.49 7.02 5.21
C ALA A 8 -26.33 8.47 4.72
N GLY A 9 -25.10 8.89 4.36
CA GLY A 9 -24.84 10.28 3.95
C GLY A 9 -25.02 11.29 5.08
N ALA A 10 -24.65 10.92 6.31
CA ALA A 10 -24.78 11.79 7.47
C ALA A 10 -24.10 13.15 7.24
N GLY A 11 -24.75 14.21 7.74
CA GLY A 11 -24.20 15.57 7.67
C GLY A 11 -22.86 15.68 8.39
N HIS A 12 -22.02 16.62 7.96
CA HIS A 12 -20.66 16.82 8.45
C HIS A 12 -20.54 16.85 9.99
N ALA A 13 -21.40 17.63 10.65
CA ALA A 13 -21.40 17.74 12.11
C ALA A 13 -21.71 16.42 12.84
N GLU A 14 -22.56 15.56 12.26
CA GLU A 14 -22.85 14.25 12.85
C GLU A 14 -21.67 13.30 12.68
N PHE A 15 -21.05 13.30 11.49
CA PHE A 15 -19.85 12.51 11.22
C PHE A 15 -18.70 12.90 12.17
N GLU A 16 -18.41 14.20 12.31
CA GLU A 16 -17.37 14.69 13.23
C GLU A 16 -17.64 14.30 14.69
N ARG A 17 -18.89 14.38 15.13
CA ARG A 17 -19.28 13.96 16.49
C ARG A 17 -18.99 12.48 16.72
N LEU A 18 -19.39 11.62 15.77
CA LEU A 18 -19.15 10.17 15.85
C LEU A 18 -17.66 9.85 15.75
N TRP A 19 -16.92 10.57 14.90
CA TRP A 19 -15.47 10.47 14.76
C TRP A 19 -14.76 10.79 16.07
N GLY A 20 -15.08 11.92 16.69
CA GLY A 20 -14.50 12.31 17.97
C GLY A 20 -14.80 11.31 19.09
N GLN A 21 -15.98 10.67 19.08
CA GLN A 21 -16.29 9.59 20.01
C GLN A 21 -15.46 8.32 19.75
N ALA A 22 -15.21 7.97 18.49
CA ALA A 22 -14.41 6.81 18.12
C ALA A 22 -12.94 7.01 18.53
N VAL A 23 -12.33 8.14 18.17
CA VAL A 23 -10.94 8.46 18.50
C VAL A 23 -10.72 8.48 20.01
N ARG A 24 -11.64 9.04 20.80
CA ARG A 24 -11.53 9.03 22.27
C ARG A 24 -11.53 7.64 22.88
N ARG A 25 -12.21 6.66 22.27
CA ARG A 25 -12.32 5.30 22.79
C ARG A 25 -11.19 4.40 22.30
N SER A 26 -10.77 4.58 21.05
CA SER A 26 -9.74 3.77 20.42
C SER A 26 -9.02 4.60 19.35
N PRO A 27 -8.00 5.40 19.74
CA PRO A 27 -7.34 6.36 18.86
C PRO A 27 -6.77 5.76 17.58
N HIS A 28 -6.39 4.47 17.60
CA HIS A 28 -5.72 3.79 16.48
C HIS A 28 -6.59 2.69 15.84
N HIS A 29 -7.91 2.73 16.02
CA HIS A 29 -8.81 1.72 15.44
C HIS A 29 -8.86 1.81 13.90
N TYR A 30 -8.23 0.86 13.22
CA TYR A 30 -8.05 0.88 11.76
C TYR A 30 -9.35 1.13 10.99
N GLY A 31 -10.41 0.37 11.28
CA GLY A 31 -11.68 0.50 10.55
C GLY A 31 -12.34 1.88 10.72
N CYS A 32 -12.15 2.55 11.87
CA CYS A 32 -12.70 3.90 12.07
C CYS A 32 -11.96 4.92 11.20
N HIS A 33 -10.63 4.79 11.14
CA HIS A 33 -9.78 5.61 10.29
C HIS A 33 -10.06 5.41 8.80
N VAL A 34 -10.30 4.16 8.36
CA VAL A 34 -10.72 3.88 6.99
C VAL A 34 -12.07 4.53 6.68
N ALA A 35 -13.06 4.43 7.57
CA ALA A 35 -14.36 5.08 7.38
C ALA A 35 -14.25 6.62 7.29
N ALA A 36 -13.38 7.22 8.11
CA ALA A 36 -13.09 8.66 8.06
C ALA A 36 -12.40 9.09 6.76
N LEU A 37 -11.43 8.31 6.31
CA LEU A 37 -10.77 8.54 5.03
C LEU A 37 -11.75 8.45 3.85
N GLU A 38 -12.62 7.43 3.84
CA GLU A 38 -13.64 7.27 2.79
C GLU A 38 -14.66 8.40 2.81
N TYR A 39 -15.07 8.87 4.00
CA TYR A 39 -15.94 10.03 4.14
C TYR A 39 -15.29 11.31 3.59
N LEU A 40 -14.04 11.59 3.98
CA LEU A 40 -13.28 12.75 3.50
C LEU A 40 -13.13 12.73 1.96
N ALA A 41 -12.80 11.58 1.39
CA ALA A 41 -12.67 11.41 -0.05
C ALA A 41 -13.99 11.65 -0.80
N ALA A 42 -15.13 11.28 -0.21
CA ALA A 42 -16.45 11.48 -0.81
C ALA A 42 -16.93 12.94 -0.69
N ALA A 43 -16.54 13.65 0.37
CA ALA A 43 -17.00 15.00 0.65
C ALA A 43 -16.42 16.06 -0.31
N SER A 44 -15.27 15.80 -0.93
CA SER A 44 -14.59 16.77 -1.80
C SER A 44 -13.84 16.10 -2.96
N PRO A 45 -14.40 16.14 -4.18
CA PRO A 45 -13.70 15.69 -5.39
C PRO A 45 -12.41 16.49 -5.59
N GLY A 46 -11.25 15.84 -5.43
CA GLY A 46 -9.93 16.48 -5.52
C GLY A 46 -9.17 16.60 -4.19
N ALA A 47 -9.77 16.20 -3.06
CA ALA A 47 -9.15 16.20 -1.73
C ALA A 47 -8.09 15.10 -1.53
N HIS A 48 -7.38 14.68 -2.57
CA HIS A 48 -6.34 13.63 -2.47
C HIS A 48 -5.21 14.02 -1.53
N ARG A 49 -4.84 15.32 -1.52
CA ARG A 49 -3.85 15.85 -0.58
C ARG A 49 -4.34 15.78 0.86
N GLU A 50 -5.56 16.23 1.12
CA GLU A 50 -6.17 16.16 2.47
C GLU A 50 -6.33 14.71 2.95
N CYS A 51 -6.72 13.80 2.06
CA CYS A 51 -6.80 12.37 2.35
C CYS A 51 -5.43 11.79 2.74
N LEU A 52 -4.38 12.16 2.02
CA LEU A 52 -3.00 11.75 2.35
C LEU A 52 -2.53 12.42 3.64
N ASP A 53 -2.80 13.70 3.86
CA ASP A 53 -2.41 14.44 5.08
C ASP A 53 -3.04 13.81 6.33
N PHE A 54 -4.35 13.51 6.26
CA PHE A 54 -5.07 12.80 7.30
C PHE A 54 -4.44 11.43 7.57
N ALA A 55 -4.18 10.67 6.51
CA ALA A 55 -3.68 9.31 6.65
C ALA A 55 -2.23 9.24 7.16
N GLU A 56 -1.38 10.17 6.72
CA GLU A 56 0.00 10.29 7.17
C GLU A 56 0.07 10.71 8.64
N THR A 57 -0.74 11.69 9.06
CA THR A 57 -0.84 12.12 10.47
C THR A 57 -1.28 10.94 11.35
N ALA A 58 -2.37 10.25 10.96
CA ALA A 58 -2.86 9.09 11.71
C ALA A 58 -1.82 7.96 11.82
N ALA A 59 -1.02 7.75 10.78
CA ALA A 59 0.06 6.75 10.79
C ALA A 59 1.27 7.18 11.63
N GLN A 60 1.59 8.48 11.67
CA GLN A 60 2.67 9.03 12.50
C GLN A 60 2.35 8.93 13.99
N ASP A 61 1.10 9.18 14.37
CA ASP A 61 0.65 9.16 15.77
C ASP A 61 0.45 7.74 16.32
N ALA A 62 0.55 6.71 15.48
CA ALA A 62 0.24 5.35 15.85
C ALA A 62 1.45 4.53 16.32
N PRO A 63 1.24 3.58 17.26
CA PRO A 63 2.22 2.55 17.60
C PRO A 63 2.75 1.80 16.37
N GLU A 64 3.97 1.27 16.47
CA GLU A 64 4.66 0.71 15.30
C GLU A 64 4.00 -0.52 14.68
N ASP A 65 3.29 -1.28 15.51
CA ASP A 65 2.56 -2.50 15.18
C ASP A 65 1.09 -2.23 14.79
N ALA A 66 0.60 -0.99 14.94
CA ALA A 66 -0.78 -0.66 14.66
C ALA A 66 -1.06 -0.65 13.15
N LEU A 67 -2.10 -1.37 12.72
CA LEU A 67 -2.53 -1.43 11.32
C LEU A 67 -2.86 -0.06 10.71
N VAL A 68 -3.21 0.94 11.52
CA VAL A 68 -3.41 2.32 11.06
C VAL A 68 -2.15 2.92 10.43
N ARG A 69 -0.96 2.37 10.68
CA ARG A 69 0.25 2.73 9.92
C ARG A 69 0.14 2.42 8.42
N ALA A 70 -0.74 1.51 8.01
CA ALA A 70 -1.02 1.25 6.60
C ALA A 70 -2.07 2.20 5.98
N LEU A 71 -2.64 3.12 6.74
CA LEU A 71 -3.67 4.04 6.24
C LEU A 71 -3.21 4.92 5.07
N PRO A 72 -1.94 5.41 5.01
CA PRO A 72 -1.44 6.13 3.83
C PRO A 72 -1.56 5.33 2.54
N LEU A 73 -1.42 4.00 2.59
CA LEU A 73 -1.61 3.14 1.42
C LEU A 73 -3.06 3.14 0.93
N ARG A 74 -4.04 3.16 1.86
CA ARG A 74 -5.46 3.32 1.53
C ARG A 74 -5.72 4.68 0.88
N ALA A 75 -5.11 5.76 1.38
CA ALA A 75 -5.22 7.09 0.78
C ALA A 75 -4.58 7.13 -0.63
N ALA A 76 -3.43 6.50 -0.81
CA ALA A 76 -2.76 6.36 -2.10
C ALA A 76 -3.65 5.62 -3.11
N PHE A 77 -4.29 4.52 -2.70
CA PHE A 77 -5.27 3.81 -3.51
C PHE A 77 -6.43 4.71 -3.96
N THR A 78 -7.04 5.46 -3.04
CA THR A 78 -8.13 6.39 -3.35
C THR A 78 -7.68 7.46 -4.36
N CYS A 79 -6.48 8.01 -4.18
CA CYS A 79 -5.90 8.99 -5.10
C CYS A 79 -5.66 8.41 -6.51
N LEU A 80 -5.07 7.22 -6.61
CA LEU A 80 -4.80 6.57 -7.89
C LEU A 80 -6.08 6.19 -8.63
N ARG A 81 -7.13 5.78 -7.91
CA ARG A 81 -8.44 5.52 -8.52
C ARG A 81 -9.07 6.78 -9.11
N ALA A 82 -9.03 7.89 -8.38
CA ALA A 82 -9.65 9.13 -8.80
C ALA A 82 -8.92 9.82 -9.96
N THR A 83 -7.59 9.69 -10.02
CA THR A 83 -6.78 10.31 -11.10
C THR A 83 -6.64 9.43 -12.34
N GLY A 84 -7.02 8.15 -12.27
CA GLY A 84 -6.79 7.18 -13.34
C GLY A 84 -5.30 6.89 -13.60
N ALA A 85 -4.37 7.39 -12.77
CA ALA A 85 -2.93 7.28 -13.02
C ALA A 85 -2.49 5.81 -13.13
N GLY A 86 -1.99 5.38 -14.29
CA GLY A 86 -1.56 3.99 -14.55
C GLY A 86 -2.59 3.08 -15.22
N THR A 87 -3.78 3.56 -15.62
CA THR A 87 -4.76 2.78 -16.40
C THR A 87 -4.77 3.10 -17.90
N GLY A 88 -3.79 3.87 -18.40
CA GLY A 88 -3.75 4.34 -19.80
C GLY A 88 -4.83 5.37 -20.16
N THR A 89 -5.79 5.62 -19.27
CA THR A 89 -6.87 6.61 -19.38
C THR A 89 -6.58 7.91 -18.62
N ALA A 90 -5.41 8.01 -17.97
CA ALA A 90 -5.01 9.14 -17.15
C ALA A 90 -4.63 10.39 -17.98
N THR A 91 -4.88 11.57 -17.43
CA THR A 91 -4.45 12.87 -17.96
C THR A 91 -2.93 13.17 -17.79
N GLY A 92 -2.12 12.14 -17.49
CA GLY A 92 -0.67 12.27 -17.25
C GLY A 92 -0.20 11.59 -15.97
N ALA A 93 1.12 11.52 -15.77
CA ALA A 93 1.72 11.07 -14.51
C ALA A 93 1.34 12.02 -13.36
N PRO A 94 1.18 11.51 -12.12
CA PRO A 94 0.90 12.37 -10.98
C PRO A 94 2.01 13.43 -10.82
N PRO A 95 1.68 14.64 -10.34
CA PRO A 95 2.67 15.65 -9.98
C PRO A 95 3.77 15.06 -9.10
N ARG A 96 5.03 15.53 -9.27
CA ARG A 96 6.20 14.94 -8.60
C ARG A 96 6.06 14.91 -7.08
N ASP A 97 5.53 15.97 -6.48
CA ASP A 97 5.24 16.06 -5.04
C ASP A 97 4.27 14.97 -4.58
N LEU A 98 3.20 14.76 -5.35
CA LEU A 98 2.23 13.70 -5.08
C LEU A 98 2.87 12.32 -5.24
N ARG A 99 3.65 12.12 -6.30
CA ARG A 99 4.33 10.85 -6.57
C ARG A 99 5.21 10.42 -5.40
N VAL A 100 6.01 11.34 -4.85
CA VAL A 100 6.88 11.07 -3.69
C VAL A 100 6.06 10.57 -2.48
N ARG A 101 4.89 11.17 -2.22
CA ARG A 101 4.02 10.74 -1.12
C ARG A 101 3.41 9.36 -1.36
N LEU A 102 3.00 9.06 -2.60
CA LEU A 102 2.48 7.73 -2.96
C LEU A 102 3.57 6.65 -2.82
N ASP A 103 4.80 6.94 -3.24
CA ASP A 103 5.93 6.03 -3.06
C ASP A 103 6.24 5.82 -1.57
N ALA A 104 6.25 6.88 -0.75
CA ALA A 104 6.46 6.77 0.69
C ALA A 104 5.35 5.98 1.41
N ALA A 105 4.09 6.11 0.97
CA ALA A 105 2.98 5.30 1.45
C ALA A 105 3.16 3.81 1.12
N ALA A 106 3.62 3.51 -0.10
CA ALA A 106 3.96 2.14 -0.51
C ALA A 106 5.13 1.58 0.31
N ASP A 107 6.21 2.34 0.50
CA ASP A 107 7.39 1.90 1.26
C ASP A 107 7.07 1.58 2.72
N ARG A 108 6.26 2.43 3.38
CA ARG A 108 5.79 2.17 4.75
C ARG A 108 4.99 0.86 4.81
N ALA A 109 4.11 0.63 3.85
CA ALA A 109 3.30 -0.59 3.82
C ALA A 109 4.14 -1.82 3.45
N VAL A 110 5.17 -1.71 2.60
CA VAL A 110 6.13 -2.79 2.32
C VAL A 110 6.86 -3.19 3.60
N ALA A 111 7.31 -2.22 4.41
CA ALA A 111 7.95 -2.50 5.69
C ALA A 111 6.99 -3.24 6.65
N LEU A 112 5.72 -2.82 6.73
CA LEU A 112 4.72 -3.52 7.53
C LEU A 112 4.47 -4.95 7.00
N SER A 113 4.32 -5.12 5.69
CA SER A 113 4.14 -6.44 5.05
C SER A 113 5.30 -7.40 5.36
N ALA A 114 6.53 -6.90 5.42
CA ALA A 114 7.73 -7.68 5.72
C ALA A 114 7.78 -8.18 7.17
N ALA A 115 7.05 -7.55 8.09
CA ALA A 115 6.93 -8.02 9.48
C ALA A 115 6.04 -9.27 9.62
N HIS A 116 5.28 -9.62 8.58
CA HIS A 116 4.39 -10.78 8.56
C HIS A 116 5.02 -11.98 7.83
N PRO A 117 4.73 -13.22 8.25
CA PRO A 117 5.16 -14.41 7.53
C PRO A 117 4.68 -14.43 6.07
N VAL A 118 5.39 -15.19 5.23
CA VAL A 118 4.93 -15.51 3.87
C VAL A 118 3.60 -16.27 3.95
N ALA A 119 2.65 -15.94 3.08
CA ALA A 119 1.33 -16.55 3.05
C ALA A 119 0.61 -16.48 4.42
N ASP A 120 0.65 -15.29 5.04
CA ASP A 120 -0.12 -14.98 6.23
C ASP A 120 -1.50 -14.43 5.83
N PRO A 121 -2.62 -15.10 6.21
CA PRO A 121 -3.97 -14.60 5.98
C PRO A 121 -4.21 -13.20 6.57
N TRP A 122 -3.57 -12.85 7.70
CA TRP A 122 -3.77 -11.57 8.36
C TRP A 122 -3.19 -10.39 7.57
N ALA A 123 -2.11 -10.64 6.82
CA ALA A 123 -1.49 -9.64 5.94
C ALA A 123 -2.06 -9.65 4.51
N ALA A 124 -2.99 -10.56 4.19
CA ALA A 124 -3.45 -10.78 2.82
C ALA A 124 -4.06 -9.51 2.21
N GLU A 125 -4.96 -8.83 2.90
CA GLU A 125 -5.60 -7.62 2.38
C GLU A 125 -4.58 -6.49 2.14
N LEU A 126 -3.64 -6.29 3.08
CA LEU A 126 -2.55 -5.33 2.94
C LEU A 126 -1.72 -5.62 1.70
N ARG A 127 -1.35 -6.89 1.48
CA ARG A 127 -0.52 -7.30 0.34
C ARG A 127 -1.26 -7.24 -0.99
N ASN A 128 -2.56 -7.53 -1.03
CA ASN A 128 -3.40 -7.33 -2.20
C ASN A 128 -3.50 -5.84 -2.55
N LEU A 129 -3.70 -4.96 -1.56
CA LEU A 129 -3.71 -3.51 -1.74
C LEU A 129 -2.34 -2.98 -2.19
N LEU A 130 -1.25 -3.46 -1.60
CA LEU A 130 0.12 -3.11 -1.99
C LEU A 130 0.39 -3.48 -3.45
N ALA A 131 0.06 -4.71 -3.85
CA ALA A 131 0.26 -5.16 -5.23
C ALA A 131 -0.46 -4.24 -6.21
N TYR A 132 -1.71 -3.88 -5.91
CA TYR A 132 -2.47 -2.90 -6.70
C TYR A 132 -1.74 -1.56 -6.83
N VAL A 133 -1.38 -0.95 -5.70
CA VAL A 133 -0.76 0.38 -5.68
C VAL A 133 0.59 0.35 -6.39
N LEU A 134 1.43 -0.66 -6.15
CA LEU A 134 2.75 -0.79 -6.75
C LEU A 134 2.68 -0.96 -8.28
N VAL A 135 1.71 -1.72 -8.79
CA VAL A 135 1.47 -1.83 -10.24
C VAL A 135 1.11 -0.46 -10.84
N ARG A 136 0.25 0.30 -10.17
CA ARG A 136 -0.17 1.63 -10.63
C ARG A 136 0.94 2.69 -10.51
N LEU A 137 1.92 2.46 -9.64
CA LEU A 137 3.14 3.25 -9.53
C LEU A 137 4.27 2.75 -10.44
N ASP A 138 4.04 1.72 -11.27
CA ASP A 138 5.05 1.11 -12.15
C ASP A 138 6.25 0.49 -11.39
N ARG A 139 6.03 0.07 -10.15
CA ARG A 139 7.02 -0.60 -9.28
C ARG A 139 6.87 -2.11 -9.37
N LEU A 140 7.02 -2.66 -10.58
CA LEU A 140 6.67 -4.05 -10.89
C LEU A 140 7.51 -5.09 -10.11
N ALA A 141 8.78 -4.80 -9.82
CA ALA A 141 9.62 -5.69 -9.01
C ALA A 141 9.10 -5.84 -7.58
N ASP A 142 8.74 -4.72 -6.93
CA ASP A 142 8.16 -4.73 -5.60
C ASP A 142 6.77 -5.39 -5.61
N ALA A 143 5.96 -5.12 -6.64
CA ALA A 143 4.66 -5.77 -6.81
C ALA A 143 4.81 -7.30 -6.92
N ALA A 144 5.80 -7.78 -7.68
CA ALA A 144 6.08 -9.21 -7.82
C ALA A 144 6.44 -9.84 -6.48
N GLU A 145 7.25 -9.15 -5.66
CA GLU A 145 7.60 -9.62 -4.34
C GLU A 145 6.38 -9.67 -3.42
N GLN A 146 5.53 -8.64 -3.41
CA GLN A 146 4.29 -8.67 -2.61
C GLN A 146 3.36 -9.80 -3.06
N LEU A 147 3.19 -10.02 -4.35
CA LEU A 147 2.40 -11.14 -4.89
C LEU A 147 2.96 -12.51 -4.50
N ARG A 148 4.30 -12.64 -4.40
CA ARG A 148 4.97 -13.85 -3.91
C ARG A 148 4.70 -14.04 -2.42
N LEU A 149 4.84 -12.98 -1.62
CA LEU A 149 4.58 -12.98 -0.18
C LEU A 149 3.11 -13.26 0.16
N THR A 150 2.17 -12.83 -0.68
CA THR A 150 0.73 -13.13 -0.53
C THR A 150 0.44 -14.63 -0.63
N GLY A 151 1.17 -15.36 -1.47
CA GLY A 151 0.92 -16.77 -1.71
C GLY A 151 -0.48 -17.01 -2.33
N PRO A 152 -1.33 -17.87 -1.72
CA PRO A 152 -2.63 -18.22 -2.27
C PRO A 152 -3.75 -17.22 -1.90
N TYR A 153 -3.52 -16.26 -0.99
CA TYR A 153 -4.60 -15.47 -0.40
C TYR A 153 -4.98 -14.26 -1.26
N VAL A 154 -6.03 -14.40 -2.06
CA VAL A 154 -6.71 -13.26 -2.71
C VAL A 154 -7.80 -12.71 -1.79
N THR A 155 -8.00 -11.40 -1.82
CA THR A 155 -9.09 -10.71 -1.10
C THR A 155 -10.00 -10.01 -2.10
N SER A 156 -11.28 -9.77 -1.77
CA SER A 156 -12.18 -9.05 -2.67
C SER A 156 -11.70 -7.62 -2.94
N PHE A 157 -11.41 -6.88 -1.87
CA PHE A 157 -10.74 -5.58 -1.97
C PHE A 157 -9.24 -5.78 -2.22
N PRO A 158 -8.58 -5.01 -3.11
CA PRO A 158 -9.10 -3.88 -3.88
C PRO A 158 -9.72 -4.23 -5.25
N TRP A 159 -9.70 -5.50 -5.66
CA TRP A 159 -10.02 -5.91 -7.03
C TRP A 159 -11.50 -5.74 -7.40
N ASP A 160 -12.39 -5.83 -6.41
CA ASP A 160 -13.82 -5.50 -6.51
C ASP A 160 -14.09 -4.05 -6.96
N ARG A 161 -13.08 -3.18 -6.90
CA ARG A 161 -13.15 -1.79 -7.36
C ARG A 161 -12.89 -1.61 -8.85
N GLU A 162 -12.47 -2.67 -9.56
CA GLU A 162 -12.24 -2.66 -11.01
C GLU A 162 -13.19 -3.57 -11.78
N THR A 163 -13.66 -4.67 -11.16
CA THR A 163 -14.48 -5.67 -11.83
C THR A 163 -15.32 -6.47 -10.84
N ASP A 164 -16.39 -7.10 -11.34
CA ASP A 164 -17.24 -8.04 -10.59
C ASP A 164 -16.59 -9.42 -10.39
N ASP A 165 -15.42 -9.69 -11.00
CA ASP A 165 -14.58 -10.88 -10.75
C ASP A 165 -13.22 -10.52 -10.10
N PRO A 166 -13.19 -10.29 -8.77
CA PRO A 166 -11.97 -10.00 -8.03
C PRO A 166 -10.86 -11.05 -8.19
N LEU A 167 -11.22 -12.33 -8.25
CA LEU A 167 -10.27 -13.44 -8.36
C LEU A 167 -9.61 -13.43 -9.74
N GLY A 168 -10.40 -13.36 -10.81
CA GLY A 168 -9.89 -13.28 -12.17
C GLY A 168 -8.97 -12.08 -12.35
N ARG A 169 -9.34 -10.92 -11.78
CA ARG A 169 -8.50 -9.72 -11.85
C ARG A 169 -7.16 -9.88 -11.15
N PHE A 170 -7.15 -10.42 -9.93
CA PHE A 170 -5.92 -10.70 -9.20
C PHE A 170 -5.00 -11.65 -9.97
N LEU A 171 -5.57 -12.73 -10.54
CA LEU A 171 -4.81 -13.71 -11.31
C LEU A 171 -4.20 -13.10 -12.57
N GLN A 172 -4.95 -12.25 -13.27
CA GLN A 172 -4.45 -11.52 -14.44
C GLN A 172 -3.27 -10.61 -14.06
N VAL A 173 -3.43 -9.75 -13.05
CA VAL A 173 -2.36 -8.86 -12.58
C VAL A 173 -1.11 -9.67 -12.18
N ARG A 174 -1.31 -10.80 -11.50
CA ARG A 174 -0.21 -11.67 -11.09
C ARG A 174 0.54 -12.28 -12.27
N ALA A 175 -0.16 -12.64 -13.35
CA ALA A 175 0.46 -13.14 -14.57
C ALA A 175 1.22 -12.01 -15.30
N ASP A 176 0.61 -10.84 -15.45
CA ASP A 176 1.19 -9.69 -16.14
C ASP A 176 2.47 -9.21 -15.47
N VAL A 177 2.44 -9.05 -14.14
CA VAL A 177 3.62 -8.64 -13.36
C VAL A 177 4.75 -9.65 -13.49
N ARG A 178 4.45 -10.96 -13.46
CA ARG A 178 5.48 -12.01 -13.64
C ARG A 178 6.08 -11.97 -15.03
N ALA A 179 5.26 -11.80 -16.06
CA ALA A 179 5.73 -11.70 -17.44
C ALA A 179 6.63 -10.47 -17.63
N ALA A 180 6.22 -9.31 -17.09
CA ALA A 180 6.98 -8.07 -17.17
C ALA A 180 8.35 -8.17 -16.46
N VAL A 181 8.39 -8.75 -15.26
CA VAL A 181 9.66 -8.97 -14.53
C VAL A 181 10.57 -9.97 -15.24
N ALA A 182 10.02 -11.02 -15.86
CA ALA A 182 10.80 -11.99 -16.65
C ALA A 182 11.36 -11.39 -17.94
N ALA A 183 10.64 -10.44 -18.56
CA ALA A 183 11.08 -9.74 -19.75
C ALA A 183 12.08 -8.61 -19.47
N ALA A 184 12.20 -8.15 -18.21
CA ALA A 184 13.12 -7.10 -17.84
C ALA A 184 14.58 -7.58 -18.03
N PRO A 185 15.45 -6.78 -18.66
CA PRO A 185 16.86 -7.13 -18.78
C PRO A 185 17.48 -7.27 -17.39
N PRO A 186 18.44 -8.20 -17.19
CA PRO A 186 19.11 -8.36 -15.90
C PRO A 186 19.71 -7.01 -15.50
N THR A 187 19.24 -6.45 -14.38
CA THR A 187 19.86 -5.30 -13.76
C THR A 187 21.30 -5.68 -13.45
N LYS A 188 22.27 -4.99 -14.05
CA LYS A 188 23.69 -5.16 -13.72
C LYS A 188 23.84 -4.91 -12.24
N GLY A 189 23.93 -5.99 -11.45
CA GLY A 189 24.20 -5.92 -10.04
C GLY A 189 25.43 -5.04 -9.84
N SER A 190 25.32 -4.09 -8.90
CA SER A 190 26.47 -3.38 -8.38
C SER A 190 27.46 -4.42 -7.85
N GLY A 191 28.43 -4.75 -8.69
CA GLY A 191 29.54 -5.61 -8.32
C GLY A 191 30.31 -4.92 -7.21
N HIS A 192 30.02 -5.26 -5.97
CA HIS A 192 30.99 -5.03 -4.91
C HIS A 192 32.19 -5.94 -5.21
N PRO A 193 33.39 -5.38 -5.45
CA PRO A 193 34.57 -6.20 -5.54
C PRO A 193 34.79 -6.81 -4.15
N ARG A 194 34.76 -8.14 -4.09
CA ARG A 194 35.29 -8.89 -2.95
C ARG A 194 36.75 -8.48 -2.79
N SER A 195 37.03 -7.63 -1.80
CA SER A 195 38.37 -7.32 -1.37
C SER A 195 39.01 -8.60 -0.86
N GLY A 196 39.87 -9.19 -1.67
CA GLY A 196 40.76 -10.27 -1.25
C GLY A 196 41.76 -9.72 -0.24
N ARG A 197 41.46 -9.87 1.04
CA ARG A 197 42.42 -9.61 2.12
C ARG A 197 43.19 -10.89 2.39
N GLY A 198 44.48 -10.85 2.05
CA GLY A 198 45.42 -11.91 2.34
C GLY A 198 45.59 -12.17 3.83
N GLY A 199 45.94 -13.40 4.14
CA GLY A 199 46.36 -13.87 5.45
C GLY A 199 47.17 -15.15 5.29
N ARG A 200 48.39 -15.04 4.76
CA ARG A 200 49.41 -16.09 4.93
C ARG A 200 49.83 -16.06 6.39
N VAL A 201 49.48 -17.10 7.13
CA VAL A 201 50.20 -17.52 8.34
C VAL A 201 50.26 -19.04 8.30
N GLY A 202 51.37 -19.57 7.80
CA GLY A 202 51.80 -20.95 8.03
C GLY A 202 53.00 -20.87 8.95
N ARG A 203 52.83 -21.37 10.17
CA ARG A 203 53.80 -21.38 11.26
C ARG A 203 54.39 -22.79 11.35
N ASP A 204 55.72 -22.81 11.37
CA ASP A 204 56.68 -23.71 12.04
C ASP A 204 56.59 -25.26 11.92
N ASP A 205 57.82 -25.81 11.90
CA ASP A 205 58.31 -27.03 12.57
C ASP A 205 58.76 -28.25 11.72
N HIS A 206 60.04 -28.57 11.99
CA HIS A 206 60.90 -29.73 11.66
C HIS A 206 61.73 -29.69 10.35
#